data_AF-A0A924YMW6-F1
#
_entry.id   AF-A0A924YMW6-F1
#
_cell.length_a   1.000
_cell.length_b   1.000
_cell.length_c   1.000
_cell.angle_alpha   90.00
_cell.angle_beta   90.00
_cell.angle_gamma   90.00
#
_symmetry.space_group_name_H-M   'P 1'
#
loop_
_entity.id
_entity.type
_entity.pdbx_description
1 polymer ?
#
loop_
_entity_poly.entity_id
_entity_poly.type
_entity_poly.pdbx_seq_one_letter_code
_entity_poly.pdbx_strand_id
1 'polypeptide(L)'
;MKVSRWGWNALAVALIGAGGLTMTQFAATQEAQPTKKADSKKQDNAKAPQKDDEKSTPARKGLSTFMRMKLDASQKILEGLAVEDFELIQEGAAKLEDMSAAEKWRVTNDPFFREHSNDFQKITKRLAKNAKEGKLEGSALTWLEATMQCIECHKWTRANLIADKPQR
;
A
#
# COMPACT_ATOMS: atom_id res chain seq x y z
N MET A 1 57.36 10.62 32.24
CA MET A 1 56.70 11.87 32.70
C MET A 1 55.59 11.50 33.68
N LYS A 2 55.22 12.42 34.60
CA LYS A 2 54.30 12.14 35.72
C LYS A 2 52.82 12.38 35.36
N VAL A 3 51.97 11.44 35.76
CA VAL A 3 50.69 11.62 36.50
C VAL A 3 49.88 12.90 36.24
N SER A 4 48.61 12.73 35.81
CA SER A 4 47.48 13.25 36.61
C SER A 4 46.15 12.55 36.30
N ARG A 5 45.40 12.24 37.35
CA ARG A 5 44.07 11.61 37.34
C ARG A 5 43.11 12.59 38.02
N TRP A 6 42.23 13.25 37.27
CA TRP A 6 41.24 14.17 37.84
C TRP A 6 39.95 13.43 38.17
N GLY A 7 39.90 12.89 39.39
CA GLY A 7 38.64 12.62 40.07
C GLY A 7 38.34 13.78 41.02
N TRP A 8 37.15 14.35 40.95
CA TRP A 8 36.67 15.34 41.92
C TRP A 8 35.60 14.69 42.79
N ASN A 9 36.05 14.09 43.90
CA ASN A 9 35.18 13.74 45.02
C ASN A 9 35.37 14.79 46.13
N ALA A 10 34.35 15.60 46.36
CA ALA A 10 34.11 16.28 47.63
C ALA A 10 32.64 15.99 47.97
N LEU A 11 32.40 14.91 48.71
CA LEU A 11 32.24 14.90 50.18
C LEU A 11 30.83 15.34 50.61
N ALA A 12 30.12 14.37 51.18
CA ALA A 12 28.75 14.47 51.65
C ALA A 12 28.67 14.84 53.15
N VAL A 13 27.48 14.59 53.74
CA VAL A 13 27.07 14.74 55.15
C VAL A 13 26.44 16.13 55.44
N ALA A 14 25.11 16.34 55.48
CA ALA A 14 23.89 15.60 55.88
C ALA A 14 23.38 15.90 57.31
N LEU A 15 22.02 15.93 57.40
CA LEU A 15 21.15 16.13 58.58
C LEU A 15 21.09 17.61 59.08
N ILE A 16 20.00 18.21 59.59
CA ILE A 16 18.58 17.85 59.92
C ILE A 16 17.69 19.06 59.47
N GLY A 17 16.40 19.03 59.11
CA GLY A 17 15.36 17.99 58.96
C GLY A 17 13.92 18.59 59.09
N ALA A 18 12.89 17.75 59.29
CA ALA A 18 11.44 18.06 59.49
C ALA A 18 10.60 18.54 58.27
N GLY A 19 9.41 17.94 58.11
CA GLY A 19 8.47 18.17 56.99
C GLY A 19 8.84 17.38 55.73
N GLY A 20 8.03 16.49 55.18
CA GLY A 20 6.60 16.32 55.29
C GLY A 20 6.05 16.12 53.87
N LEU A 21 5.55 14.93 53.57
CA LEU A 21 5.02 14.55 52.26
C LEU A 21 3.89 15.51 51.82
N THR A 22 4.00 16.14 50.63
CA THR A 22 2.84 16.38 49.74
C THR A 22 3.29 16.67 48.32
N MET A 23 2.98 15.75 47.41
CA MET A 23 3.03 15.96 45.96
C MET A 23 1.62 16.38 45.52
N THR A 24 1.32 17.68 45.49
CA THR A 24 0.05 18.21 44.97
C THR A 24 0.05 18.02 43.45
N GLN A 25 -0.63 17.03 42.86
CA GLN A 25 -2.09 16.82 42.80
C GLN A 25 -2.85 18.08 42.40
N PHE A 26 -2.94 18.31 41.09
CA PHE A 26 -4.17 18.86 40.50
C PHE A 26 -5.10 17.68 40.19
N ALA A 27 -6.21 17.61 40.93
CA ALA A 27 -7.26 16.63 40.68
C ALA A 27 -8.17 17.13 39.56
N ALA A 28 -8.21 16.42 38.43
CA ALA A 28 -9.36 16.43 37.53
C ALA A 28 -10.17 15.17 37.84
N THR A 29 -11.38 15.36 38.38
CA THR A 29 -12.20 14.29 38.95
C THR A 29 -12.61 13.27 37.89
N GLN A 30 -12.33 12.01 38.16
CA GLN A 30 -12.68 10.88 37.30
C GLN A 30 -14.09 10.39 37.67
N GLU A 31 -15.08 10.60 36.79
CA GLU A 31 -16.32 9.83 36.88
C GLU A 31 -16.04 8.36 36.52
N ALA A 32 -16.36 7.45 37.43
CA ALA A 32 -16.12 6.04 37.24
C ALA A 32 -17.21 5.40 36.37
N GLN A 33 -16.85 4.91 35.18
CA GLN A 33 -17.67 3.92 34.48
C GLN A 33 -17.37 2.51 35.00
N PRO A 34 -18.39 1.66 35.21
CA PRO A 34 -18.23 0.37 35.85
C PRO A 34 -17.52 -0.64 34.94
N THR A 35 -16.53 -1.32 35.50
CA THR A 35 -15.78 -2.37 34.81
C THR A 35 -16.66 -3.61 34.57
N LYS A 36 -16.58 -4.18 33.36
CA LYS A 36 -16.77 -5.63 33.16
C LYS A 36 -15.58 -6.19 32.41
N LYS A 37 -15.15 -7.38 32.86
CA LYS A 37 -13.88 -8.01 32.50
C LYS A 37 -13.87 -8.49 31.05
N ALA A 38 -12.66 -8.64 30.54
CA ALA A 38 -12.39 -9.21 29.23
C ALA A 38 -12.91 -10.65 29.10
N ASP A 39 -13.34 -10.99 27.88
CA ASP A 39 -13.17 -12.33 27.33
C ASP A 39 -12.67 -12.20 25.89
N SER A 40 -11.61 -12.94 25.56
CA SER A 40 -10.96 -12.84 24.26
C SER A 40 -11.84 -13.42 23.16
N LYS A 41 -12.27 -12.58 22.21
CA LYS A 41 -12.80 -13.07 20.93
C LYS A 41 -12.09 -12.40 19.76
N LYS A 42 -11.21 -13.20 19.14
CA LYS A 42 -10.68 -13.08 17.78
C LYS A 42 -11.58 -12.19 16.91
N GLN A 43 -11.07 -11.03 16.50
CA GLN A 43 -11.75 -10.18 15.53
C GLN A 43 -11.69 -10.86 14.15
N ASP A 44 -12.69 -11.67 13.88
CA ASP A 44 -12.96 -12.20 12.55
C ASP A 44 -13.25 -11.00 11.63
N ASN A 45 -12.34 -10.74 10.68
CA ASN A 45 -12.49 -9.68 9.69
C ASN A 45 -13.85 -9.80 8.99
N ALA A 46 -14.68 -8.76 9.11
CA ALA A 46 -16.03 -8.73 8.57
C ALA A 46 -16.00 -8.75 7.03
N LYS A 47 -16.06 -9.96 6.49
CA LYS A 47 -16.13 -10.23 5.05
C LYS A 47 -17.38 -9.57 4.45
N ALA A 48 -17.17 -8.57 3.60
CA ALA A 48 -18.22 -7.99 2.76
C ALA A 48 -18.95 -9.09 1.97
N PRO A 49 -20.26 -8.97 1.71
CA PRO A 49 -21.08 -10.08 1.24
C PRO A 49 -20.71 -10.51 -0.19
N GLN A 50 -19.95 -11.61 -0.27
CA GLN A 50 -19.65 -12.33 -1.51
C GLN A 50 -20.93 -13.05 -1.99
N LYS A 51 -21.65 -12.44 -2.94
CA LYS A 51 -22.94 -12.92 -3.46
C LYS A 51 -23.05 -12.84 -5.00
N ASP A 52 -21.95 -13.11 -5.69
CA ASP A 52 -21.85 -13.06 -7.15
C ASP A 52 -21.01 -14.21 -7.77
N ASP A 53 -20.27 -14.98 -6.98
CA ASP A 53 -19.37 -16.05 -7.46
C ASP A 53 -20.05 -17.36 -7.89
N GLU A 54 -21.31 -17.58 -7.53
CA GLU A 54 -22.04 -18.84 -7.77
C GLU A 54 -22.38 -19.06 -9.27
N LYS A 55 -22.17 -18.05 -10.13
CA LYS A 55 -22.47 -18.14 -11.57
C LYS A 55 -21.43 -17.49 -12.49
N SER A 56 -20.18 -17.40 -12.07
CA SER A 56 -19.08 -16.93 -12.92
C SER A 56 -18.46 -18.06 -13.76
N THR A 57 -18.37 -17.86 -15.08
CA THR A 57 -17.77 -18.82 -16.03
C THR A 57 -16.26 -18.96 -15.79
N PRO A 58 -15.61 -20.08 -16.18
CA PRO A 58 -14.16 -20.26 -16.00
C PRO A 58 -13.32 -19.12 -16.58
N ALA A 59 -13.72 -18.58 -17.74
CA ALA A 59 -13.08 -17.42 -18.36
C ALA A 59 -13.18 -16.15 -17.48
N ARG A 60 -14.34 -15.89 -16.86
CA ARG A 60 -14.51 -14.74 -15.93
C ARG A 60 -13.73 -14.93 -14.62
N LYS A 61 -13.61 -16.16 -14.11
CA LYS A 61 -12.74 -16.47 -12.96
C LYS A 61 -11.28 -16.20 -13.30
N GLY A 62 -10.80 -16.68 -14.46
CA GLY A 62 -9.44 -16.42 -14.96
C GLY A 62 -9.14 -14.93 -15.12
N LEU A 63 -10.05 -14.14 -15.71
CA LEU A 63 -9.91 -12.69 -15.82
C LEU A 63 -9.86 -12.00 -14.45
N SER A 64 -10.73 -12.37 -13.51
CA SER A 64 -10.73 -11.81 -12.15
C SER A 64 -9.40 -12.07 -11.44
N THR A 65 -8.88 -13.31 -11.49
CA THR A 65 -7.55 -13.66 -10.97
C THR A 65 -6.44 -12.84 -11.63
N PHE A 66 -6.51 -12.64 -12.94
CA PHE A 66 -5.55 -11.81 -13.67
C PHE A 66 -5.58 -10.33 -13.24
N MET A 67 -6.77 -9.75 -13.05
CA MET A 67 -6.89 -8.36 -12.57
C MET A 67 -6.45 -8.21 -11.11
N ARG A 68 -6.59 -9.25 -10.27
CA ARG A 68 -5.99 -9.28 -8.93
C ARG A 68 -4.46 -9.24 -8.98
N MET A 69 -3.83 -10.06 -9.82
CA MET A 69 -2.36 -10.00 -10.02
C MET A 69 -1.86 -8.61 -10.48
N LYS A 70 -2.66 -7.85 -11.26
CA LYS A 70 -2.33 -6.45 -11.61
C LYS A 70 -2.44 -5.52 -10.40
N LEU A 71 -3.42 -5.72 -9.51
CA LEU A 71 -3.55 -4.96 -8.28
C LEU A 71 -2.38 -5.25 -7.32
N ASP A 72 -1.99 -6.51 -7.18
CA ASP A 72 -0.88 -6.92 -6.30
C ASP A 72 0.44 -6.26 -6.75
N ALA A 73 0.72 -6.26 -8.06
CA ALA A 73 1.87 -5.55 -8.63
C ALA A 73 1.80 -4.02 -8.47
N SER A 74 0.58 -3.46 -8.52
CA SER A 74 0.33 -2.03 -8.24
C SER A 74 0.59 -1.65 -6.78
N GLN A 75 0.28 -2.56 -5.85
CA GLN A 75 0.53 -2.37 -4.42
C GLN A 75 2.03 -2.34 -4.12
N LYS A 76 2.83 -3.22 -4.73
CA LYS A 76 4.31 -3.20 -4.61
C LYS A 76 4.93 -1.87 -5.03
N ILE A 77 4.43 -1.27 -6.11
CA ILE A 77 4.90 0.05 -6.55
C ILE A 77 4.58 1.12 -5.51
N LEU A 78 3.34 1.15 -5.00
CA LEU A 78 2.93 2.12 -3.99
C LEU A 78 3.69 1.94 -2.66
N GLU A 79 3.92 0.69 -2.26
CA GLU A 79 4.73 0.34 -1.09
C GLU A 79 6.18 0.83 -1.26
N GLY A 80 6.84 0.45 -2.35
CA GLY A 80 8.22 0.88 -2.63
C GLY A 80 8.37 2.40 -2.77
N LEU A 81 7.38 3.11 -3.31
CA LEU A 81 7.35 4.58 -3.31
C LEU A 81 7.21 5.18 -1.91
N ALA A 82 6.51 4.50 -0.99
CA ALA A 82 6.27 4.99 0.38
C ALA A 82 7.44 4.69 1.34
N VAL A 83 8.29 3.70 1.04
CA VAL A 83 9.45 3.32 1.86
C VAL A 83 10.80 3.49 1.15
N GLU A 84 10.81 4.13 -0.02
CA GLU A 84 11.98 4.36 -0.89
C GLU A 84 12.69 3.06 -1.36
N ASP A 85 11.95 1.96 -1.45
CA ASP A 85 12.45 0.68 -1.97
C ASP A 85 12.30 0.62 -3.50
N PHE A 86 13.41 0.92 -4.18
CA PHE A 86 13.51 0.87 -5.65
C PHE A 86 13.39 -0.55 -6.23
N GLU A 87 13.71 -1.61 -5.48
CA GLU A 87 13.55 -2.99 -5.95
C GLU A 87 12.06 -3.37 -6.01
N LEU A 88 11.26 -3.00 -5.00
CA LEU A 88 9.81 -3.17 -5.00
C LEU A 88 9.13 -2.39 -6.13
N ILE A 89 9.54 -1.13 -6.38
CA ILE A 89 9.03 -0.35 -7.51
C ILE A 89 9.37 -1.04 -8.83
N GLN A 90 10.62 -1.50 -9.00
CA GLN A 90 11.06 -2.16 -10.23
C GLN A 90 10.35 -3.50 -10.46
N GLU A 91 10.17 -4.32 -9.41
CA GLU A 91 9.49 -5.63 -9.52
C GLU A 91 8.03 -5.45 -9.91
N GLY A 92 7.30 -4.55 -9.24
CA GLY A 92 5.91 -4.25 -9.57
C GLY A 92 5.75 -3.66 -10.98
N ALA A 93 6.65 -2.77 -11.39
CA ALA A 93 6.64 -2.17 -12.72
C ALA A 93 6.90 -3.20 -13.83
N ALA A 94 7.93 -4.04 -13.68
CA ALA A 94 8.23 -5.12 -14.62
C ALA A 94 7.07 -6.13 -14.71
N LYS A 95 6.47 -6.48 -13.56
CA LYS A 95 5.31 -7.37 -13.52
C LYS A 95 4.10 -6.81 -14.28
N LEU A 96 3.86 -5.50 -14.18
CA LEU A 96 2.80 -4.82 -14.94
C LEU A 96 3.09 -4.77 -16.44
N GLU A 97 4.35 -4.55 -16.85
CA GLU A 97 4.81 -4.62 -18.25
C GLU A 97 4.50 -6.01 -18.83
N ASP A 98 5.06 -7.08 -18.24
CA ASP A 98 4.86 -8.48 -18.66
C ASP A 98 3.38 -8.84 -18.81
N MET A 99 2.57 -8.50 -17.80
CA MET A 99 1.14 -8.77 -17.80
C MET A 99 0.41 -8.00 -18.90
N SER A 100 0.84 -6.78 -19.24
CA SER A 100 0.22 -6.02 -20.32
C SER A 100 0.64 -6.46 -21.73
N ALA A 101 1.73 -7.23 -21.87
CA ALA A 101 2.15 -7.86 -23.12
C ALA A 101 1.53 -9.26 -23.35
N ALA A 102 0.94 -9.87 -22.32
CA ALA A 102 0.42 -11.25 -22.39
C ALA A 102 -0.86 -11.39 -23.24
N GLU A 103 -0.72 -11.86 -24.48
CA GLU A 103 -1.82 -12.05 -25.46
C GLU A 103 -3.04 -12.79 -24.86
N LYS A 104 -2.82 -13.77 -23.97
CA LYS A 104 -3.86 -14.55 -23.28
C LYS A 104 -4.84 -13.71 -22.45
N TRP A 105 -4.48 -12.49 -22.04
CA TRP A 105 -5.36 -11.62 -21.25
C TRP A 105 -6.29 -10.74 -22.10
N ARG A 106 -6.00 -10.55 -23.39
CA ARG A 106 -6.69 -9.57 -24.23
C ARG A 106 -8.19 -9.75 -24.20
N VAL A 107 -8.86 -8.69 -23.76
CA VAL A 107 -10.31 -8.66 -23.56
C VAL A 107 -11.04 -8.44 -24.90
N THR A 108 -10.38 -7.82 -25.86
CA THR A 108 -10.89 -7.57 -27.22
C THR A 108 -9.72 -7.35 -28.20
N ASN A 109 -10.00 -7.40 -29.50
CA ASN A 109 -9.05 -7.10 -30.57
C ASN A 109 -9.13 -5.66 -31.10
N ASP A 110 -9.99 -4.85 -30.50
CA ASP A 110 -10.19 -3.45 -30.85
C ASP A 110 -8.88 -2.60 -30.85
N PRO A 111 -8.70 -1.69 -31.83
CA PRO A 111 -7.51 -0.84 -31.91
C PRO A 111 -7.27 0.06 -30.69
N PHE A 112 -8.30 0.65 -30.07
CA PHE A 112 -8.16 1.50 -28.88
C PHE A 112 -7.75 0.69 -27.66
N PHE A 113 -8.25 -0.55 -27.50
CA PHE A 113 -7.76 -1.45 -26.45
C PHE A 113 -6.26 -1.76 -26.60
N ARG A 114 -5.79 -1.94 -27.84
CA ARG A 114 -4.37 -2.14 -28.15
C ARG A 114 -3.54 -0.89 -27.87
N GLU A 115 -4.03 0.29 -28.24
CA GLU A 115 -3.38 1.57 -27.93
C GLU A 115 -3.24 1.79 -26.42
N HIS A 116 -4.34 1.62 -25.66
CA HIS A 116 -4.31 1.69 -24.20
C HIS A 116 -3.28 0.71 -23.58
N SER A 117 -3.18 -0.50 -24.13
CA SER A 117 -2.23 -1.52 -23.68
C SER A 117 -0.77 -1.13 -24.01
N ASN A 118 -0.52 -0.62 -25.21
CA ASN A 118 0.81 -0.19 -25.65
C ASN A 118 1.31 1.01 -24.83
N ASP A 119 0.45 1.97 -24.54
CA ASP A 119 0.82 3.14 -23.72
C ASP A 119 1.08 2.74 -22.28
N PHE A 120 0.28 1.82 -21.73
CA PHE A 120 0.55 1.24 -20.40
C PHE A 120 1.93 0.56 -20.35
N GLN A 121 2.30 -0.24 -21.36
CA GLN A 121 3.65 -0.85 -21.47
C GLN A 121 4.76 0.21 -21.49
N LYS A 122 4.60 1.31 -22.24
CA LYS A 122 5.59 2.41 -22.27
C LYS A 122 5.75 3.07 -20.89
N ILE A 123 4.64 3.26 -20.16
CA ILE A 123 4.62 3.85 -18.82
C ILE A 123 5.30 2.92 -17.81
N THR A 124 4.94 1.63 -17.77
CA THR A 124 5.54 0.66 -16.83
C THR A 124 7.03 0.48 -17.07
N LYS A 125 7.46 0.46 -18.34
CA LYS A 125 8.88 0.42 -18.71
C LYS A 125 9.65 1.65 -18.26
N ARG A 126 9.05 2.84 -18.38
CA ARG A 126 9.63 4.09 -17.88
C ARG A 126 9.69 4.12 -16.34
N LEU A 127 8.68 3.59 -15.66
CA LEU A 127 8.67 3.45 -14.21
C LEU A 127 9.80 2.52 -13.73
N ALA A 128 9.95 1.35 -14.34
CA ALA A 128 11.05 0.43 -14.05
C ALA A 128 12.43 1.07 -14.30
N LYS A 129 12.56 1.87 -15.38
CA LYS A 129 13.79 2.64 -15.67
C LYS A 129 14.07 3.71 -14.61
N ASN A 130 13.06 4.46 -14.16
CA ASN A 130 13.22 5.49 -13.14
C ASN A 130 13.62 4.86 -11.79
N ALA A 131 13.01 3.74 -11.42
CA ALA A 131 13.37 2.98 -10.22
C ALA A 131 14.83 2.50 -10.27
N LYS A 132 15.22 1.84 -11.38
CA LYS A 132 16.60 1.40 -11.62
C LYS A 132 17.64 2.54 -11.59
N GLU A 133 17.23 3.76 -11.94
CA GLU A 133 18.07 4.96 -11.92
C GLU A 133 18.03 5.72 -10.58
N GLY A 134 17.36 5.19 -9.55
CA GLY A 134 17.25 5.82 -8.21
C GLY A 134 16.40 7.10 -8.20
N LYS A 135 15.50 7.28 -9.18
CA LYS A 135 14.73 8.52 -9.37
C LYS A 135 13.36 8.39 -8.70
N LEU A 136 13.27 8.74 -7.42
CA LEU A 136 12.04 8.61 -6.63
C LEU A 136 10.90 9.47 -7.18
N GLU A 137 11.13 10.77 -7.40
CA GLU A 137 10.11 11.70 -7.91
C GLU A 137 9.69 11.35 -9.35
N GLY A 138 10.65 10.93 -10.17
CA GLY A 138 10.39 10.42 -11.52
C GLY A 138 9.54 9.15 -11.50
N SER A 139 9.75 8.28 -10.52
CA SER A 139 8.95 7.07 -10.30
C SER A 139 7.55 7.42 -9.81
N ALA A 140 7.42 8.34 -8.83
CA ALA A 140 6.13 8.80 -8.31
C ALA A 140 5.26 9.45 -9.41
N LEU A 141 5.85 10.33 -10.23
CA LEU A 141 5.13 10.97 -11.35
C LEU A 141 4.72 9.97 -12.43
N THR A 142 5.58 9.01 -12.76
CA THR A 142 5.25 7.95 -13.75
C THR A 142 4.23 6.96 -13.19
N TRP A 143 4.21 6.75 -11.86
CA TRP A 143 3.17 5.95 -11.20
C TRP A 143 1.80 6.64 -11.25
N LEU A 144 1.73 7.95 -11.01
CA LEU A 144 0.50 8.72 -11.21
C LEU A 144 -0.05 8.54 -12.64
N GLU A 145 0.81 8.66 -13.66
CA GLU A 145 0.44 8.42 -15.06
C GLU A 145 -0.08 6.99 -15.29
N ALA A 146 0.54 5.97 -14.68
CA ALA A 146 0.07 4.59 -14.74
C ALA A 146 -1.33 4.42 -14.12
N THR A 147 -1.61 5.07 -12.98
CA THR A 147 -2.95 5.02 -12.36
C THR A 147 -4.03 5.66 -13.22
N MET A 148 -3.71 6.76 -13.93
CA MET A 148 -4.61 7.37 -14.90
C MET A 148 -4.88 6.44 -16.08
N GLN A 149 -3.84 5.78 -16.62
CA GLN A 149 -4.01 4.83 -17.72
C GLN A 149 -4.85 3.60 -17.34
N CYS A 150 -4.74 3.12 -16.10
CA CYS A 150 -5.63 2.10 -15.55
C CYS A 150 -7.10 2.55 -15.57
N ILE A 151 -7.37 3.81 -15.16
CA ILE A 151 -8.73 4.37 -15.12
C ILE A 151 -9.31 4.50 -16.53
N GLU A 152 -8.57 5.04 -17.50
CA GLU A 152 -9.07 5.23 -18.86
C GLU A 152 -9.30 3.89 -19.58
N CYS A 153 -8.37 2.94 -19.49
CA CYS A 153 -8.59 1.59 -20.03
C CYS A 153 -9.81 0.92 -19.39
N HIS A 154 -10.04 1.10 -18.08
CA HIS A 154 -11.23 0.56 -17.39
C HIS A 154 -12.52 1.30 -17.73
N LYS A 155 -12.50 2.61 -18.05
CA LYS A 155 -13.67 3.32 -18.60
C LYS A 155 -14.03 2.76 -19.97
N TRP A 156 -13.04 2.69 -20.87
CA TRP A 156 -13.21 2.22 -22.24
C TRP A 156 -13.72 0.76 -22.28
N THR A 157 -13.07 -0.15 -21.55
CA THR A 157 -13.48 -1.57 -21.55
C THR A 157 -14.88 -1.77 -20.96
N ARG A 158 -15.26 -1.05 -19.90
CA ARG A 158 -16.62 -1.15 -19.33
C ARG A 158 -17.69 -0.63 -20.29
N ALA A 159 -17.44 0.46 -21.02
CA ALA A 159 -18.38 0.97 -22.00
C ALA A 159 -18.62 -0.05 -23.14
N ASN A 160 -17.53 -0.55 -23.74
CA ASN A 160 -17.62 -1.41 -24.93
C ASN A 160 -18.07 -2.85 -24.60
N LEU A 161 -17.66 -3.43 -23.46
CA LEU A 161 -18.16 -4.75 -23.00
C LEU A 161 -19.65 -4.76 -22.60
N ILE A 162 -20.25 -3.60 -22.39
CA ILE A 162 -21.70 -3.47 -22.17
C ILE A 162 -22.42 -3.31 -23.51
N ALA A 163 -21.84 -2.56 -24.47
CA ALA A 163 -22.37 -2.41 -25.83
C ALA A 163 -22.38 -3.73 -26.62
N ASP A 164 -21.36 -4.58 -26.47
CA ASP A 164 -21.25 -5.88 -27.16
C ASP A 164 -22.22 -6.97 -26.66
N LYS A 165 -23.06 -6.67 -25.67
CA LYS A 165 -24.15 -7.57 -25.28
C LYS A 165 -25.40 -7.22 -26.07
N PRO A 166 -26.01 -8.15 -26.82
CA PRO A 166 -27.37 -7.94 -27.31
C PRO A 166 -28.26 -7.67 -26.10
N GLN A 167 -29.03 -6.58 -26.15
CA GLN A 167 -30.03 -6.29 -25.12
C GLN A 167 -31.01 -7.46 -25.07
N ARG A 168 -31.22 -7.99 -23.87
CA ARG A 168 -32.11 -9.14 -23.60
C ARG A 168 -33.53 -8.68 -23.33
#